data_AF-A0A2V6XXU3-F1
#
_entry.id   AF-A0A2V6XXU3-F1
#
_cell.length_a   1.000
_cell.length_b   1.000
_cell.length_c   1.000
_cell.angle_alpha   90.00
_cell.angle_beta   90.00
_cell.angle_gamma   90.00
#
_symmetry.space_group_name_H-M   'P 1'
#
loop_
_entity.id
_entity.type
_entity.pdbx_description
1 polymer ?
#
loop_
_entity_poly.entity_id
_entity_poly.type
_entity_poly.pdbx_seq_one_letter_code
_entity_poly.pdbx_strand_id
1 'polypeptide(L)'
;MRAGCDGHGAAQALQGQRDRGRPPLPALALPHGLRDVRGGHRLPAARRRGLHQPQRAPSQDPLAARPPGLSVRVDVAVTPDGLDRAAVPTSTVLVVDVLRASTCIVTALANGCAAIVPVATPEEARARLAGLPEALVAGERRGEPLQGFDLGNSPLEFTRARIGGRAVIMTTSNGTRALLAARGAAAIGVAAFVNLGAAAAWALAGRRDVLLLCSGERGARSLEDHVCAGLLAERLLAAEPGADATSAAREAAELARPYGKDVGRLARDSSWARHLASRGRAADVAACLTLDTASVVPVYRADVDKVVAGRG
;
A
#
# COMPACT_ATOMS: atom_id res chain seq x y z
N MET A 1 5.62 73.33 2.55
CA MET A 1 5.61 73.26 1.06
C MET A 1 4.74 72.09 0.64
N ARG A 2 3.74 72.36 -0.21
CA ARG A 2 3.10 71.50 -1.24
C ARG A 2 2.54 70.13 -0.77
N ALA A 3 1.20 69.99 -0.76
CA ALA A 3 0.34 69.49 -1.87
C ALA A 3 0.46 67.96 -2.02
N GLY A 4 -0.58 67.15 -2.18
CA GLY A 4 -2.01 67.33 -2.45
C GLY A 4 -2.54 66.00 -3.01
N CYS A 5 -3.88 65.88 -3.08
CA CYS A 5 -4.65 65.01 -3.97
C CYS A 5 -4.64 63.50 -3.67
N ASP A 6 -5.77 62.90 -3.30
CA ASP A 6 -6.96 62.53 -4.11
C ASP A 6 -6.74 61.24 -4.92
N GLY A 7 -7.70 60.31 -4.83
CA GLY A 7 -7.76 59.18 -5.75
C GLY A 7 -8.60 57.99 -5.32
N HIS A 8 -9.91 58.19 -5.16
CA HIS A 8 -10.90 57.12 -5.37
C HIS A 8 -10.89 56.64 -6.83
N GLY A 9 -11.21 55.36 -7.06
CA GLY A 9 -11.52 54.83 -8.40
C GLY A 9 -11.16 53.35 -8.52
N ALA A 10 -12.01 52.46 -8.05
CA ALA A 10 -13.06 51.82 -8.84
C ALA A 10 -12.57 50.56 -9.59
N ALA A 11 -13.09 49.42 -9.13
CA ALA A 11 -13.00 48.13 -9.75
C ALA A 11 -13.57 48.17 -11.19
N GLN A 12 -12.77 47.72 -12.15
CA GLN A 12 -13.26 47.36 -13.47
C GLN A 12 -13.47 45.86 -13.55
N ALA A 13 -14.72 45.51 -13.84
CA ALA A 13 -15.17 44.20 -14.24
C ALA A 13 -14.49 43.78 -15.55
N LEU A 14 -13.92 42.57 -15.59
CA LEU A 14 -13.64 41.86 -16.83
C LEU A 14 -14.70 40.79 -17.02
N GLN A 15 -15.61 41.11 -17.93
CA GLN A 15 -16.72 40.30 -18.37
C GLN A 15 -16.25 39.43 -19.54
N GLY A 16 -16.46 38.12 -19.42
CA GLY A 16 -16.75 37.18 -20.51
C GLY A 16 -15.83 37.13 -21.73
N GLN A 17 -15.04 36.06 -21.82
CA GLN A 17 -14.78 35.40 -23.11
C GLN A 17 -14.98 33.90 -22.97
N ARG A 18 -16.10 33.44 -23.54
CA ARG A 18 -16.35 32.03 -23.88
C ARG A 18 -15.60 31.77 -25.18
N ASP A 19 -14.48 31.08 -25.11
CA ASP A 19 -13.76 30.67 -26.31
C ASP A 19 -14.42 29.40 -26.89
N ARG A 20 -15.27 29.63 -27.89
CA ARG A 20 -15.82 28.61 -28.79
C ARG A 20 -14.85 28.47 -29.96
N GLY A 21 -14.02 27.44 -29.95
CA GLY A 21 -13.07 27.22 -31.04
C GLY A 21 -12.31 25.89 -30.98
N ARG A 22 -13.01 24.75 -31.04
CA ARG A 22 -12.39 23.47 -31.45
C ARG A 22 -13.00 23.00 -32.77
N PRO A 23 -12.23 22.83 -33.85
CA PRO A 23 -12.75 22.20 -35.05
C PRO A 23 -13.02 20.71 -34.79
N PRO A 24 -14.06 20.12 -35.42
CA PRO A 24 -14.31 18.69 -35.29
C PRO A 24 -13.20 17.88 -35.95
N LEU A 25 -12.72 16.84 -35.25
CA LEU A 25 -11.80 15.84 -35.80
C LEU A 25 -12.50 15.08 -36.95
N PRO A 26 -11.85 14.86 -38.10
CA PRO A 26 -12.44 14.06 -39.17
C PRO A 26 -12.49 12.59 -38.76
N ALA A 27 -13.64 11.95 -38.96
CA ALA A 27 -13.81 10.52 -38.81
C ALA A 27 -12.92 9.79 -39.83
N LEU A 28 -12.01 8.92 -39.36
CA LEU A 28 -11.28 8.01 -40.24
C LEU A 28 -12.28 7.03 -40.88
N ALA A 29 -12.36 7.07 -42.20
CA ALA A 29 -13.08 6.09 -43.00
C ALA A 29 -12.34 4.74 -42.94
N LEU A 30 -13.07 3.66 -42.58
CA LEU A 30 -12.57 2.30 -42.66
C LEU A 30 -12.62 1.83 -44.14
N PRO A 31 -11.56 1.17 -44.66
CA PRO A 31 -11.55 0.69 -46.03
C PRO A 31 -12.60 -0.43 -46.26
N HIS A 32 -13.25 -0.34 -47.42
CA HIS A 32 -14.22 -1.33 -47.90
C HIS A 32 -13.52 -2.64 -48.27
N GLY A 33 -13.66 -3.67 -47.44
CA GLY A 33 -13.02 -4.96 -47.72
C GLY A 33 -13.40 -6.14 -46.83
N LEU A 34 -14.54 -6.10 -46.13
CA LEU A 34 -15.04 -7.28 -45.39
C LEU A 34 -16.57 -7.36 -45.54
N ARG A 35 -17.00 -7.80 -46.72
CA ARG A 35 -18.31 -8.43 -46.94
C ARG A 35 -18.09 -9.94 -47.01
N ASP A 36 -18.98 -10.65 -46.33
CA ASP A 36 -19.30 -12.07 -46.47
C ASP A 36 -18.26 -13.12 -46.08
N VAL A 37 -18.43 -13.69 -44.88
CA VAL A 37 -18.57 -15.15 -44.72
C VAL A 37 -19.63 -15.44 -43.63
N ARG A 38 -20.89 -15.57 -44.06
CA ARG A 38 -21.85 -16.45 -43.39
C ARG A 38 -21.52 -17.87 -43.85
N GLY A 39 -20.77 -18.61 -43.04
CA GLY A 39 -20.41 -19.99 -43.31
C GLY A 39 -20.36 -20.77 -42.01
N GLY A 40 -21.44 -21.50 -41.71
CA GLY A 40 -21.50 -22.39 -40.57
C GLY A 40 -20.59 -23.59 -40.78
N HIS A 41 -19.53 -23.67 -39.99
CA HIS A 41 -18.82 -24.92 -39.74
C HIS A 41 -19.03 -25.33 -38.28
N ARG A 42 -19.99 -26.25 -38.06
CA ARG A 42 -20.06 -27.04 -36.84
C ARG A 42 -18.91 -28.03 -36.85
N LEU A 43 -18.00 -27.91 -35.88
CA LEU A 43 -16.96 -28.92 -35.64
C LEU A 43 -17.61 -30.23 -35.13
N PRO A 44 -17.12 -31.42 -35.53
CA PRO A 44 -17.73 -32.69 -35.15
C PRO A 44 -17.63 -32.99 -33.66
N ALA A 45 -18.71 -33.55 -33.10
CA ALA A 45 -18.83 -34.00 -31.72
C ALA A 45 -18.11 -35.35 -31.49
N ALA A 46 -16.79 -35.37 -31.54
CA ALA A 46 -16.01 -36.54 -31.13
C ALA A 46 -14.58 -36.15 -30.73
N ARG A 47 -14.44 -35.47 -29.59
CA ARG A 47 -13.24 -35.39 -28.73
C ARG A 47 -13.58 -34.61 -27.46
N ARG A 48 -14.57 -35.11 -26.71
CA ARG A 48 -14.82 -34.68 -25.32
C ARG A 48 -14.31 -35.78 -24.38
N ARG A 49 -13.00 -35.87 -24.21
CA ARG A 49 -12.39 -36.54 -23.06
C ARG A 49 -11.18 -35.75 -22.62
N GLY A 50 -11.22 -35.31 -21.36
CA GLY A 50 -10.04 -34.91 -20.60
C GLY A 50 -9.54 -33.49 -20.84
N LEU A 51 -10.31 -32.48 -20.47
CA LEU A 51 -9.74 -31.22 -20.01
C LEU A 51 -10.49 -30.84 -18.73
N HIS A 52 -9.76 -30.94 -17.61
CA HIS A 52 -10.18 -30.34 -16.35
C HIS A 52 -10.64 -28.91 -16.63
N GLN A 53 -11.88 -28.59 -16.24
CA GLN A 53 -12.27 -27.19 -16.10
C GLN A 53 -11.27 -26.55 -15.13
N PRO A 54 -10.57 -25.46 -15.50
CA PRO A 54 -9.96 -24.64 -14.47
C PRO A 54 -11.10 -24.16 -13.58
N GLN A 55 -11.07 -24.56 -12.31
CA GLN A 55 -11.95 -23.99 -11.30
C GLN A 55 -11.83 -22.48 -11.44
N ARG A 56 -12.95 -21.82 -11.77
CA ARG A 56 -13.01 -20.36 -11.71
C ARG A 56 -12.53 -19.98 -10.31
N ALA A 57 -11.49 -19.13 -10.25
CA ALA A 57 -11.11 -18.49 -9.01
C ALA A 57 -12.36 -17.88 -8.37
N PRO A 58 -12.53 -17.96 -7.04
CA PRO A 58 -13.65 -17.33 -6.37
C PRO A 58 -13.72 -15.87 -6.80
N SER A 59 -14.93 -15.41 -7.11
CA SER A 59 -15.22 -14.07 -7.59
C SER A 59 -14.47 -13.03 -6.75
N GLN A 60 -13.56 -12.28 -7.38
CA GLN A 60 -12.86 -11.14 -6.80
C GLN A 60 -13.80 -9.93 -6.67
N ASP A 61 -15.05 -10.16 -6.25
CA ASP A 61 -15.96 -9.08 -5.96
C ASP A 61 -15.58 -8.48 -4.60
N PRO A 62 -15.05 -7.24 -4.54
CA PRO A 62 -14.74 -6.58 -3.28
C PRO A 62 -15.97 -6.39 -2.38
N LEU A 63 -17.19 -6.61 -2.90
CA LEU A 63 -18.47 -6.45 -2.22
C LEU A 63 -19.22 -7.76 -1.95
N ALA A 64 -18.61 -8.93 -2.12
CA ALA A 64 -19.25 -10.20 -1.73
C ALA A 64 -19.49 -10.18 -0.20
N ALA A 65 -20.70 -9.77 0.18
CA ALA A 65 -21.07 -9.52 1.55
C ALA A 65 -21.06 -10.82 2.34
N ARG A 66 -20.33 -10.79 3.46
CA ARG A 66 -20.31 -11.84 4.47
C ARG A 66 -21.74 -12.09 5.01
N PRO A 67 -22.13 -13.34 5.30
CA PRO A 67 -23.43 -13.61 5.89
C PRO A 67 -23.59 -12.82 7.20
N PRO A 68 -24.76 -12.22 7.47
CA PRO A 68 -25.00 -11.52 8.73
C PRO A 68 -24.85 -12.50 9.91
N GLY A 69 -24.11 -12.08 10.95
CA GLY A 69 -24.00 -12.81 12.22
C GLY A 69 -22.65 -13.45 12.56
N LEU A 70 -21.63 -13.35 11.70
CA LEU A 70 -20.27 -13.80 12.04
C LEU A 70 -19.41 -12.60 12.48
N SER A 71 -18.69 -12.72 13.61
CA SER A 71 -17.77 -11.73 14.20
C SER A 71 -16.44 -11.58 13.44
N VAL A 72 -15.96 -10.35 13.16
CA VAL A 72 -14.65 -10.13 12.54
C VAL A 72 -13.55 -10.76 13.39
N ARG A 73 -12.78 -11.70 12.85
CA ARG A 73 -11.61 -12.25 13.56
C ARG A 73 -10.38 -11.41 13.25
N VAL A 74 -9.66 -10.98 14.28
CA VAL A 74 -8.38 -10.27 14.18
C VAL A 74 -7.25 -11.18 14.61
N ASP A 75 -6.27 -11.36 13.74
CA ASP A 75 -5.09 -12.21 13.98
C ASP A 75 -3.79 -11.47 13.67
N VAL A 76 -2.68 -11.94 14.25
CA VAL A 76 -1.34 -11.37 14.05
C VAL A 76 -0.37 -12.47 13.66
N ALA A 77 0.23 -12.34 12.47
CA ALA A 77 1.36 -13.15 12.06
C ALA A 77 2.67 -12.43 12.42
N VAL A 78 3.46 -13.06 13.29
CA VAL A 78 4.74 -12.53 13.79
C VAL A 78 5.75 -12.27 12.66
N THR A 79 5.74 -13.13 11.65
CA THR A 79 6.60 -13.05 10.46
C THR A 79 5.84 -13.63 9.26
N PRO A 80 6.33 -13.42 8.01
CA PRO A 80 5.75 -14.05 6.82
C PRO A 80 5.70 -15.58 6.84
N ASP A 81 6.57 -16.23 7.61
CA ASP A 81 6.62 -17.68 7.76
C ASP A 81 5.53 -18.19 8.73
N GLY A 82 5.14 -17.36 9.69
CA GLY A 82 4.04 -17.63 10.63
C GLY A 82 2.65 -17.28 10.08
N LEU A 83 2.54 -16.86 8.82
CA LEU A 83 1.29 -16.51 8.18
C LEU A 83 0.43 -17.76 7.94
N ASP A 84 -0.78 -17.81 8.51
CA ASP A 84 -1.74 -18.88 8.22
C ASP A 84 -2.22 -18.81 6.76
N ARG A 85 -1.60 -19.64 5.91
CA ARG A 85 -1.86 -19.69 4.47
C ARG A 85 -3.29 -20.10 4.14
N ALA A 86 -3.98 -20.83 5.02
CA ALA A 86 -5.36 -21.24 4.79
C ALA A 86 -6.35 -20.07 4.98
N ALA A 87 -6.06 -19.14 5.89
CA ALA A 87 -6.89 -17.97 6.15
C ALA A 87 -6.66 -16.81 5.17
N VAL A 88 -5.49 -16.75 4.53
CA VAL A 88 -5.11 -15.64 3.62
C VAL A 88 -6.18 -15.37 2.54
N PRO A 89 -6.67 -16.35 1.76
CA PRO A 89 -7.54 -16.08 0.61
C PRO A 89 -8.88 -15.40 0.93
N THR A 90 -9.35 -15.48 2.17
CA THR A 90 -10.63 -14.90 2.62
C THR A 90 -10.45 -13.66 3.49
N SER A 91 -9.21 -13.31 3.83
CA SER A 91 -8.90 -12.26 4.80
C SER A 91 -8.45 -10.95 4.13
N THR A 92 -8.65 -9.85 4.83
CA THR A 92 -7.91 -8.61 4.60
C THR A 92 -6.57 -8.70 5.32
N VAL A 93 -5.45 -8.55 4.60
CA VAL A 93 -4.11 -8.55 5.18
C VAL A 93 -3.59 -7.12 5.28
N LEU A 94 -3.17 -6.68 6.46
CA LEU A 94 -2.42 -5.45 6.65
C LEU A 94 -0.94 -5.77 6.87
N VAL A 95 -0.08 -5.36 5.95
CA VAL A 95 1.38 -5.58 6.01
C VAL A 95 2.05 -4.48 6.83
N VAL A 96 2.85 -4.88 7.80
CA VAL A 96 3.51 -4.00 8.77
C VAL A 96 5.04 -4.22 8.76
N ASP A 97 5.78 -3.20 8.31
CA ASP A 97 7.24 -3.04 8.41
C ASP A 97 7.48 -1.56 8.78
N VAL A 98 7.43 -1.24 10.07
CA VAL A 98 7.45 0.16 10.55
C VAL A 98 8.78 0.82 10.22
N LEU A 99 9.89 0.10 10.43
CA LEU A 99 11.26 0.56 10.26
C LEU A 99 11.93 -0.21 9.11
N ARG A 100 11.69 0.15 7.85
CA ARG A 100 11.10 1.41 7.38
C ARG A 100 10.10 1.23 6.24
N ALA A 101 9.92 0.02 5.72
CA ALA A 101 9.35 -0.17 4.39
C ALA A 101 7.89 0.30 4.29
N SER A 102 7.02 -0.06 5.25
CA SER A 102 5.62 0.39 5.26
C SER A 102 5.53 1.90 5.40
N THR A 103 6.33 2.51 6.30
CA THR A 103 6.36 3.98 6.46
C THR A 103 6.78 4.67 5.15
N CYS A 104 7.81 4.16 4.47
CA CYS A 104 8.24 4.68 3.16
C CYS A 104 7.13 4.58 2.11
N ILE A 105 6.43 3.45 2.03
CA ILE A 105 5.34 3.24 1.05
C ILE A 105 4.18 4.21 1.32
N VAL A 106 3.77 4.37 2.58
CA VAL A 106 2.73 5.33 2.98
C VAL A 106 3.16 6.75 2.63
N THR A 107 4.39 7.13 2.98
CA THR A 107 4.95 8.46 2.73
C THR A 107 5.01 8.79 1.25
N ALA A 108 5.49 7.84 0.43
CA ALA A 108 5.57 8.00 -1.02
C ALA A 108 4.19 8.27 -1.63
N LEU A 109 3.19 7.45 -1.30
CA LEU A 109 1.85 7.60 -1.85
C LEU A 109 1.15 8.86 -1.32
N ALA A 110 1.34 9.22 -0.05
CA ALA A 110 0.86 10.48 0.50
C ALA A 110 1.46 11.70 -0.22
N ASN A 111 2.72 11.61 -0.64
CA ASN A 111 3.42 12.66 -1.38
C ASN A 111 3.16 12.63 -2.90
N GLY A 112 2.23 11.79 -3.37
CA GLY A 112 1.76 11.78 -4.75
C GLY A 112 2.53 10.85 -5.69
N CYS A 113 3.21 9.82 -5.16
CA CYS A 113 3.74 8.73 -5.98
C CYS A 113 2.59 8.08 -6.78
N ALA A 114 2.85 7.77 -8.05
CA ALA A 114 1.83 7.12 -8.89
C ALA A 114 1.55 5.67 -8.46
N ALA A 115 2.60 4.92 -8.10
CA ALA A 115 2.51 3.54 -7.64
C ALA A 115 3.87 3.06 -7.08
N ILE A 116 3.84 2.09 -6.17
CA ILE A 116 5.01 1.30 -5.77
C ILE A 116 4.97 -0.06 -6.47
N VAL A 117 6.09 -0.48 -7.06
CA VAL A 117 6.28 -1.82 -7.63
C VAL A 117 7.18 -2.61 -6.67
N PRO A 118 6.64 -3.45 -5.79
CA PRO A 118 7.44 -4.24 -4.84
C PRO A 118 8.12 -5.41 -5.55
N VAL A 119 9.43 -5.54 -5.40
CA VAL A 119 10.23 -6.62 -6.00
C VAL A 119 11.14 -7.30 -4.96
N ALA A 120 11.50 -8.55 -5.22
CA ALA A 120 12.24 -9.37 -4.27
C ALA A 120 13.73 -9.00 -4.25
N THR A 121 14.31 -8.69 -5.40
CA THR A 121 15.76 -8.49 -5.53
C THR A 121 16.13 -7.17 -6.22
N PRO A 122 17.37 -6.66 -6.01
CA PRO A 122 17.86 -5.49 -6.72
C PRO A 122 17.97 -5.74 -8.23
N GLU A 123 18.28 -6.97 -8.63
CA GLU A 123 18.36 -7.38 -10.04
C GLU A 123 16.97 -7.30 -10.69
N GLU A 124 15.93 -7.76 -10.00
CA GLU A 124 14.55 -7.61 -10.46
C GLU A 124 14.17 -6.14 -10.56
N ALA A 125 14.58 -5.29 -9.60
CA ALA A 125 14.32 -3.85 -9.66
C ALA A 125 14.91 -3.20 -10.93
N ARG A 126 16.17 -3.52 -11.23
CA ARG A 126 16.85 -3.03 -12.44
C ARG A 126 16.20 -3.55 -13.72
N ALA A 127 15.79 -4.83 -13.74
CA ALA A 127 15.09 -5.40 -14.88
C ALA A 127 13.73 -4.73 -15.12
N ARG A 128 12.96 -4.46 -14.05
CA ARG A 128 11.66 -3.77 -14.15
C ARG A 128 11.83 -2.31 -14.60
N LEU A 129 12.91 -1.64 -14.19
CA LEU A 129 13.21 -0.26 -14.59
C LEU A 129 13.35 -0.12 -16.12
N ALA A 130 13.92 -1.12 -16.80
CA ALA A 130 14.04 -1.11 -18.26
C ALA A 130 12.68 -1.03 -18.98
N GLY A 131 11.61 -1.54 -18.37
CA GLY A 131 10.23 -1.43 -18.89
C GLY A 131 9.45 -0.21 -18.39
N LEU A 132 10.03 0.58 -17.48
CA LEU A 132 9.41 1.75 -16.85
C LEU A 132 10.47 2.87 -16.69
N PRO A 133 10.99 3.44 -17.79
CA PRO A 133 12.15 4.34 -17.74
C PRO A 133 11.93 5.61 -16.90
N GLU A 134 10.68 6.05 -16.76
CA GLU A 134 10.31 7.20 -15.92
C GLU A 134 10.18 6.85 -14.42
N ALA A 135 10.25 5.58 -14.05
CA ALA A 135 10.20 5.15 -12.66
C ALA A 135 11.52 5.47 -11.92
N LEU A 136 11.45 5.46 -10.60
CA LEU A 136 12.62 5.48 -9.72
C LEU A 136 12.85 4.10 -9.14
N VAL A 137 14.08 3.78 -8.77
CA VAL A 137 14.40 2.60 -7.96
C VAL A 137 14.74 3.00 -6.53
N ALA A 138 14.12 2.32 -5.56
CA ALA A 138 14.30 2.54 -4.13
C ALA A 138 14.61 1.24 -3.40
N GLY A 139 15.50 1.28 -2.41
CA GLY A 139 15.73 0.07 -1.64
C GLY A 139 16.91 0.11 -0.69
N GLU A 140 16.97 -0.93 0.13
CA GLU A 140 18.04 -1.12 1.11
C GLU A 140 18.42 -2.59 1.25
N ARG A 141 19.62 -2.82 1.79
CA ARG A 141 19.99 -4.09 2.42
C ARG A 141 20.66 -3.80 3.75
N ARG A 142 20.20 -4.45 4.82
CA ARG A 142 20.72 -4.27 6.19
C ARG A 142 20.76 -2.81 6.65
N GLY A 143 19.76 -2.03 6.27
CA GLY A 143 19.61 -0.62 6.60
C GLY A 143 20.30 0.34 5.63
N GLU A 144 21.16 -0.14 4.73
CA GLU A 144 21.95 0.69 3.83
C GLU A 144 21.36 0.77 2.42
N PRO A 145 21.41 1.95 1.76
CA PRO A 145 20.94 2.12 0.40
C PRO A 145 21.72 1.26 -0.57
N LEU A 146 21.05 0.83 -1.63
CA LEU A 146 21.67 0.06 -2.70
C LEU A 146 22.44 0.98 -3.65
N GLN A 147 23.64 0.54 -4.05
CA GLN A 147 24.43 1.29 -5.02
C GLN A 147 23.71 1.38 -6.38
N GLY A 148 23.68 2.59 -6.94
CA GLY A 148 23.03 2.88 -8.21
C GLY A 148 21.51 2.98 -8.13
N PHE A 149 20.93 3.00 -6.93
CA PHE A 149 19.52 3.29 -6.73
C PHE A 149 19.31 4.79 -6.52
N ASP A 150 18.16 5.31 -6.96
CA ASP A 150 17.82 6.73 -6.82
C ASP A 150 17.49 7.10 -5.37
N LEU A 151 16.92 6.15 -4.63
CA LEU A 151 16.36 6.32 -3.29
C LEU A 151 16.85 5.20 -2.37
N GLY A 152 17.11 5.56 -1.11
CA GLY A 152 17.25 4.58 -0.03
C GLY A 152 15.89 4.05 0.45
N ASN A 153 15.88 3.57 1.70
CA ASN A 153 14.66 3.21 2.43
C ASN A 153 14.42 4.18 3.59
N SER A 154 14.71 5.47 3.41
CA SER A 154 14.37 6.53 4.36
C SER A 154 13.05 7.18 3.93
N PRO A 155 12.03 7.32 4.80
CA PRO A 155 10.79 8.01 4.45
C PRO A 155 11.02 9.48 4.08
N LEU A 156 12.08 10.10 4.62
CA LEU A 156 12.43 11.51 4.37
C LEU A 156 12.91 11.76 2.93
N GLU A 157 13.34 10.71 2.21
CA GLU A 157 13.76 10.83 0.81
C GLU A 157 12.57 10.89 -0.16
N PHE A 158 11.38 10.43 0.25
CA PHE A 158 10.17 10.33 -0.58
C PHE A 158 9.40 11.65 -0.64
N THR A 159 10.08 12.76 -0.95
CA THR A 159 9.45 14.08 -1.06
C THR A 159 8.68 14.23 -2.37
N ARG A 160 7.58 15.01 -2.35
CA ARG A 160 6.76 15.28 -3.54
C ARG A 160 7.58 15.75 -4.75
N ALA A 161 8.59 16.59 -4.53
CA ALA A 161 9.46 17.11 -5.58
C ALA A 161 10.24 16.01 -6.32
N ARG A 162 10.57 14.91 -5.64
CA ARG A 162 11.33 13.80 -6.23
C ARG A 162 10.46 12.74 -6.89
N ILE A 163 9.30 12.45 -6.29
CA ILE A 163 8.50 11.24 -6.58
C ILE A 163 7.12 11.53 -7.17
N GLY A 164 6.67 12.80 -7.17
CA GLY A 164 5.33 13.17 -7.60
C GLY A 164 5.01 12.70 -9.02
N GLY A 165 3.92 11.94 -9.18
CA GLY A 165 3.48 11.38 -10.47
C GLY A 165 4.33 10.23 -11.00
N ARG A 166 5.42 9.84 -10.33
CA ARG A 166 6.32 8.78 -10.77
C ARG A 166 6.02 7.48 -10.04
N ALA A 167 6.25 6.35 -10.71
CA ALA A 167 6.27 5.05 -10.05
C ALA A 167 7.61 4.84 -9.34
N VAL A 168 7.63 4.09 -8.25
CA VAL A 168 8.86 3.67 -7.56
C VAL A 168 8.92 2.15 -7.50
N ILE A 169 9.97 1.57 -8.06
CA ILE A 169 10.28 0.15 -7.94
C ILE A 169 11.08 -0.06 -6.66
N MET A 170 10.52 -0.81 -5.71
CA MET A 170 11.04 -0.89 -4.35
C MET A 170 11.47 -2.31 -3.99
N THR A 171 12.65 -2.46 -3.40
CA THR A 171 13.11 -3.72 -2.79
C THR A 171 13.69 -3.48 -1.40
N THR A 172 13.27 -4.27 -0.42
CA THR A 172 13.80 -4.21 0.95
C THR A 172 14.11 -5.61 1.46
N SER A 173 14.80 -5.69 2.59
CA SER A 173 15.18 -6.96 3.22
C SER A 173 13.95 -7.73 3.73
N ASN A 174 12.92 -7.03 4.22
CA ASN A 174 11.78 -7.66 4.92
C ASN A 174 10.43 -7.24 4.32
N GLY A 175 10.13 -5.94 4.25
CA GLY A 175 8.81 -5.45 3.88
C GLY A 175 8.31 -5.89 2.51
N THR A 176 9.15 -5.89 1.48
CA THR A 176 8.70 -6.40 0.16
C THR A 176 8.46 -7.90 0.19
N ARG A 177 9.23 -8.68 0.95
CA ARG A 177 8.95 -10.11 1.16
C ARG A 177 7.62 -10.33 1.89
N ALA A 178 7.30 -9.54 2.91
CA ALA A 178 6.03 -9.62 3.62
C ALA A 178 4.83 -9.30 2.69
N LEU A 179 4.96 -8.26 1.87
CA LEU A 179 3.94 -7.89 0.89
C LEU A 179 3.76 -8.95 -0.19
N LEU A 180 4.86 -9.53 -0.68
CA LEU A 180 4.82 -10.66 -1.62
C LEU A 180 4.20 -11.91 -0.97
N ALA A 181 4.47 -12.16 0.31
CA ALA A 181 3.89 -13.27 1.06
C ALA A 181 2.38 -13.12 1.29
N ALA A 182 1.87 -11.89 1.35
CA ALA A 182 0.44 -11.60 1.45
C ALA A 182 -0.31 -11.81 0.13
N ARG A 183 0.39 -11.99 -1.01
CA ARG A 183 -0.26 -12.26 -2.30
C ARG A 183 -1.20 -13.46 -2.19
N GLY A 184 -2.38 -13.31 -2.79
CA GLY A 184 -3.47 -14.27 -2.68
C GLY A 184 -4.51 -13.89 -1.63
N ALA A 185 -4.27 -12.88 -0.78
CA ALA A 185 -5.29 -12.38 0.12
C ALA A 185 -6.46 -11.72 -0.62
N ALA A 186 -7.63 -11.68 0.03
CA ALA A 186 -8.82 -11.04 -0.53
C ALA A 186 -8.64 -9.51 -0.68
N ALA A 187 -7.86 -8.90 0.21
CA ALA A 187 -7.39 -7.52 0.10
C ALA A 187 -6.05 -7.38 0.84
N ILE A 188 -5.17 -6.50 0.35
CA ILE A 188 -3.86 -6.26 0.95
C ILE A 188 -3.66 -4.76 1.11
N GLY A 189 -3.54 -4.31 2.35
CA GLY A 189 -3.19 -2.95 2.71
C GLY A 189 -1.80 -2.87 3.34
N VAL A 190 -1.20 -1.68 3.37
CA VAL A 190 0.05 -1.41 4.09
C VAL A 190 -0.26 -0.49 5.26
N ALA A 191 0.23 -0.86 6.44
CA ALA A 191 0.02 -0.12 7.66
C ALA A 191 1.36 0.17 8.37
N ALA A 192 1.42 1.33 9.01
CA ALA A 192 2.50 1.79 9.88
C ALA A 192 1.91 2.73 10.94
N PHE A 193 2.70 3.18 11.90
CA PHE A 193 2.25 4.16 12.91
C PHE A 193 1.64 5.41 12.27
N VAL A 194 2.22 5.87 11.16
CA VAL A 194 1.81 7.08 10.43
C VAL A 194 0.41 7.02 9.84
N ASN A 195 -0.22 5.85 9.68
CA ASN A 195 -1.57 5.72 9.11
C ASN A 195 -2.45 4.69 9.84
N LEU A 196 -2.20 4.41 11.12
CA LEU A 196 -2.91 3.37 11.89
C LEU A 196 -4.44 3.48 11.79
N GLY A 197 -5.00 4.67 11.97
CA GLY A 197 -6.44 4.91 12.02
C GLY A 197 -7.08 4.70 10.66
N ALA A 198 -6.46 5.24 9.61
CA ALA A 198 -6.90 5.04 8.24
C ALA A 198 -6.82 3.55 7.83
N ALA A 199 -5.73 2.87 8.18
CA ALA A 199 -5.55 1.45 7.89
C ALA A 199 -6.58 0.56 8.60
N ALA A 200 -6.86 0.83 9.88
CA ALA A 200 -7.88 0.11 10.64
C ALA A 200 -9.28 0.29 10.04
N ALA A 201 -9.67 1.54 9.74
CA ALA A 201 -10.96 1.85 9.12
C ALA A 201 -11.10 1.18 7.75
N TRP A 202 -10.06 1.24 6.92
CA TRP A 202 -10.03 0.58 5.61
C TRP A 202 -10.19 -0.94 5.73
N ALA A 203 -9.53 -1.56 6.71
CA ALA A 203 -9.62 -3.01 6.89
C ALA A 203 -11.04 -3.46 7.29
N LEU A 204 -11.70 -2.72 8.20
CA LEU A 204 -13.07 -3.00 8.64
C LEU A 204 -14.12 -2.80 7.55
N ALA A 205 -13.91 -1.81 6.67
CA ALA A 205 -14.80 -1.57 5.53
C ALA A 205 -14.95 -2.80 4.61
N GLY A 206 -13.93 -3.66 4.57
CA GLY A 206 -13.96 -4.91 3.82
C GLY A 206 -14.86 -6.00 4.41
N ARG A 207 -15.31 -5.88 5.67
CA ARG A 207 -16.15 -6.87 6.39
C ARG A 207 -15.62 -8.31 6.29
N ARG A 208 -14.32 -8.47 6.46
CA ARG A 208 -13.59 -9.75 6.44
C ARG A 208 -12.80 -9.90 7.73
N ASP A 209 -12.31 -11.11 7.97
CA ASP A 209 -11.27 -11.31 8.97
C ASP A 209 -10.04 -10.49 8.61
N VAL A 210 -9.36 -9.97 9.62
CA VAL A 210 -8.20 -9.09 9.48
C VAL A 210 -6.96 -9.80 9.98
N LEU A 211 -5.97 -9.93 9.13
CA LEU A 211 -4.68 -10.54 9.43
C LEU A 211 -3.59 -9.47 9.37
N LEU A 212 -3.01 -9.17 10.52
CA LEU A 212 -1.92 -8.22 10.65
C LEU A 212 -0.60 -8.97 10.44
N LEU A 213 0.05 -8.74 9.31
CA LEU A 213 1.28 -9.43 8.93
C LEU A 213 2.49 -8.55 9.24
N CYS A 214 3.20 -8.87 10.32
CA CYS A 214 4.49 -8.27 10.65
C CYS A 214 5.58 -8.80 9.70
N SER A 215 6.47 -7.91 9.27
CA SER A 215 7.58 -8.26 8.38
C SER A 215 8.70 -9.01 9.09
N GLY A 216 8.90 -8.69 10.37
CA GLY A 216 9.92 -9.27 11.22
C GLY A 216 11.34 -8.82 10.85
N GLU A 217 12.31 -9.24 11.66
CA GLU A 217 13.72 -9.01 11.39
C GLU A 217 14.44 -10.36 11.38
N ARG A 218 15.07 -10.73 10.24
CA ARG A 218 15.83 -11.99 10.09
C ARG A 218 15.04 -13.25 10.50
N GLY A 219 13.74 -13.28 10.18
CA GLY A 219 12.86 -14.42 10.49
C GLY A 219 12.37 -14.45 11.94
N ALA A 220 12.68 -13.44 12.74
CA ALA A 220 12.22 -13.30 14.11
C ALA A 220 11.32 -12.07 14.28
N ARG A 221 10.71 -11.96 15.47
CA ARG A 221 9.88 -10.82 15.87
C ARG A 221 10.65 -9.50 15.78
N SER A 222 10.10 -8.52 15.07
CA SER A 222 10.44 -7.09 15.20
C SER A 222 9.53 -6.46 16.27
N LEU A 223 10.11 -5.74 17.23
CA LEU A 223 9.36 -5.13 18.33
C LEU A 223 8.41 -4.05 17.82
N GLU A 224 8.90 -3.13 17.01
CA GLU A 224 8.12 -2.03 16.44
C GLU A 224 6.97 -2.52 15.56
N ASP A 225 7.19 -3.58 14.76
CA ASP A 225 6.15 -4.17 13.93
C ASP A 225 5.03 -4.76 14.80
N HIS A 226 5.39 -5.46 15.88
CA HIS A 226 4.41 -6.06 16.78
C HIS A 226 3.67 -5.04 17.63
N VAL A 227 4.34 -3.98 18.05
CA VAL A 227 3.66 -2.88 18.74
C VAL A 227 2.68 -2.21 17.79
N CYS A 228 3.06 -1.96 16.53
CA CYS A 228 2.16 -1.42 15.52
C CYS A 228 0.96 -2.36 15.26
N ALA A 229 1.21 -3.67 15.10
CA ALA A 229 0.14 -4.66 14.97
C ALA A 229 -0.76 -4.73 16.22
N GLY A 230 -0.20 -4.62 17.42
CA GLY A 230 -0.98 -4.56 18.67
C GLY A 230 -1.88 -3.33 18.74
N LEU A 231 -1.36 -2.14 18.40
CA LEU A 231 -2.17 -0.93 18.34
C LEU A 231 -3.24 -0.98 17.23
N LEU A 232 -2.96 -1.62 16.09
CA LEU A 232 -3.97 -1.91 15.07
C LEU A 232 -5.06 -2.83 15.62
N ALA A 233 -4.68 -3.92 16.28
CA ALA A 233 -5.62 -4.88 16.86
C ALA A 233 -6.53 -4.20 17.90
N GLU A 234 -5.97 -3.40 18.81
CA GLU A 234 -6.76 -2.62 19.78
C GLU A 234 -7.76 -1.68 19.08
N ARG A 235 -7.34 -0.98 18.02
CA ARG A 235 -8.23 -0.08 17.26
C ARG A 235 -9.33 -0.84 16.51
N LEU A 236 -9.01 -1.98 15.91
CA LEU A 236 -9.97 -2.82 15.20
C LEU A 236 -11.04 -3.36 16.15
N LEU A 237 -10.62 -3.89 17.31
CA LEU A 237 -11.53 -4.44 18.33
C LEU A 237 -12.40 -3.35 18.98
N ALA A 238 -11.86 -2.14 19.17
CA ALA A 238 -12.63 -1.02 19.69
C ALA A 238 -13.67 -0.49 18.69
N ALA A 239 -13.38 -0.55 17.39
CA ALA A 239 -14.23 -0.01 16.33
C ALA A 239 -15.29 -1.00 15.82
N GLU A 240 -15.11 -2.31 16.00
CA GLU A 240 -16.06 -3.36 15.61
C GLU A 240 -16.55 -4.13 16.85
N PRO A 241 -17.64 -3.68 17.50
CA PRO A 241 -18.23 -4.37 18.63
C PRO A 241 -18.63 -5.81 18.25
N GLY A 242 -17.99 -6.78 18.89
CA GLY A 242 -18.20 -8.21 18.60
C GLY A 242 -17.08 -8.84 17.78
N ALA A 243 -16.03 -8.10 17.38
CA ALA A 243 -14.83 -8.70 16.82
C ALA A 243 -14.09 -9.58 17.85
N ASP A 244 -13.52 -10.69 17.37
CA ASP A 244 -12.79 -11.66 18.17
C ASP A 244 -11.29 -11.58 17.89
N ALA A 245 -10.47 -11.55 18.94
CA ALA A 245 -9.02 -11.59 18.83
C ALA A 245 -8.46 -12.99 19.07
N THR A 246 -7.47 -13.40 18.27
CA THR A 246 -6.68 -14.61 18.55
C THR A 246 -5.75 -14.42 19.75
N SER A 247 -5.12 -15.50 20.22
CA SER A 247 -4.06 -15.39 21.24
C SER A 247 -2.93 -14.49 20.76
N ALA A 248 -2.47 -14.67 19.51
CA ALA A 248 -1.41 -13.84 18.93
C ALA A 248 -1.80 -12.35 18.86
N ALA A 249 -3.05 -12.03 18.51
CA ALA A 249 -3.54 -10.66 18.51
C ALA A 249 -3.63 -10.06 19.93
N ARG A 250 -4.08 -10.85 20.92
CA ARG A 250 -4.12 -10.42 22.32
C ARG A 250 -2.73 -10.17 22.88
N GLU A 251 -1.78 -11.07 22.61
CA GLU A 251 -0.37 -10.92 23.02
C GLU A 251 0.28 -9.68 22.39
N ALA A 252 0.01 -9.42 21.11
CA ALA A 252 0.49 -8.21 20.44
C ALA A 252 -0.10 -6.94 21.06
N ALA A 253 -1.41 -6.92 21.36
CA ALA A 253 -2.06 -5.81 22.05
C ALA A 253 -1.46 -5.57 23.45
N GLU A 254 -1.28 -6.62 24.25
CA GLU A 254 -0.65 -6.52 25.57
C GLU A 254 0.78 -5.97 25.50
N LEU A 255 1.58 -6.43 24.52
CA LEU A 255 2.92 -5.90 24.25
C LEU A 255 2.89 -4.42 23.84
N ALA A 256 1.85 -3.98 23.13
CA ALA A 256 1.70 -2.61 22.65
C ALA A 256 1.24 -1.61 23.72
N ARG A 257 0.53 -2.06 24.77
CA ARG A 257 -0.02 -1.21 25.84
C ARG A 257 0.98 -0.18 26.41
N PRO A 258 2.24 -0.53 26.74
CA PRO A 258 3.20 0.43 27.28
C PRO A 258 3.61 1.55 26.30
N TYR A 259 3.34 1.37 25.01
CA TYR A 259 3.72 2.28 23.93
C TYR A 259 2.52 3.10 23.40
N GLY A 260 1.28 2.75 23.76
CA GLY A 260 0.09 3.39 23.19
C GLY A 260 0.00 4.92 23.38
N LYS A 261 0.62 5.47 24.43
CA LYS A 261 0.70 6.92 24.67
C LYS A 261 1.93 7.58 24.05
N ASP A 262 3.00 6.81 23.82
CA ASP A 262 4.28 7.30 23.33
C ASP A 262 5.01 6.17 22.59
N VAL A 263 4.75 6.06 21.29
CA VAL A 263 5.47 5.13 20.40
C VAL A 263 6.92 5.57 20.20
N GLY A 264 7.27 6.83 20.49
CA GLY A 264 8.64 7.35 20.44
C GLY A 264 9.59 6.62 21.40
N ARG A 265 9.06 6.02 22.47
CA ARG A 265 9.82 5.11 23.35
C ARG A 265 10.52 3.98 22.60
N LEU A 266 9.95 3.50 21.49
CA LEU A 266 10.56 2.45 20.65
C LEU A 266 11.94 2.84 20.10
N ALA A 267 12.26 4.13 20.00
CA ALA A 267 13.60 4.57 19.60
C ALA A 267 14.70 4.03 20.52
N ARG A 268 14.39 3.78 21.79
CA ARG A 268 15.29 3.19 22.78
C ARG A 268 15.09 1.68 22.92
N ASP A 269 13.84 1.22 22.89
CA ASP A 269 13.51 -0.15 23.25
C ASP A 269 13.69 -1.14 22.07
N SER A 270 13.54 -0.68 20.82
CA SER A 270 13.80 -1.51 19.63
C SER A 270 15.29 -1.62 19.33
N SER A 271 15.78 -2.86 19.17
CA SER A 271 17.15 -3.13 18.71
C SER A 271 17.41 -2.56 17.32
N TRP A 272 16.42 -2.65 16.42
CA TRP A 272 16.54 -2.17 15.05
C TRP A 272 16.53 -0.64 14.99
N ALA A 273 15.67 0.02 15.78
CA ALA A 273 15.70 1.47 15.92
C ALA A 273 17.06 1.98 16.43
N ARG A 274 17.62 1.36 17.46
CA ARG A 274 18.97 1.69 17.97
C ARG A 274 20.06 1.43 16.93
N HIS A 275 19.93 0.36 16.14
CA HIS A 275 20.85 0.07 15.04
C HIS A 275 20.80 1.16 13.96
N LEU A 276 19.61 1.55 13.50
CA LEU A 276 19.47 2.64 12.52
C LEU A 276 20.03 3.97 13.08
N ALA A 277 19.73 4.29 14.34
CA ALA A 277 20.24 5.50 14.98
C ALA A 277 21.78 5.53 15.05
N SER A 278 22.43 4.41 15.39
CA SER A 278 23.90 4.33 15.43
C SER A 278 24.56 4.43 14.06
N ARG A 279 23.79 4.23 12.99
CA ARG A 279 24.19 4.43 11.58
C ARG A 279 23.83 5.83 11.05
N GLY A 280 23.51 6.78 11.93
CA GLY A 280 23.19 8.16 11.57
C GLY A 280 21.76 8.36 11.03
N ARG A 281 20.86 7.38 11.22
CA ARG A 281 19.48 7.41 10.70
C ARG A 281 18.44 7.68 11.80
N ALA A 282 18.82 8.44 12.84
CA ALA A 282 17.92 8.77 13.93
C ALA A 282 16.70 9.59 13.49
N ALA A 283 16.86 10.45 12.47
CA ALA A 283 15.75 11.21 11.88
C ALA A 283 14.71 10.30 11.20
N ASP A 284 15.15 9.22 10.53
CA ASP A 284 14.24 8.23 9.94
C ASP A 284 13.43 7.53 11.03
N VAL A 285 14.09 7.14 12.13
CA VAL A 285 13.43 6.49 13.28
C VAL A 285 12.37 7.43 13.84
N ALA A 286 12.70 8.70 14.06
CA ALA A 286 11.75 9.70 14.55
C ALA A 286 10.55 9.84 13.60
N ALA A 287 10.78 9.90 12.29
CA ALA A 287 9.70 10.01 11.30
C ALA A 287 8.76 8.79 11.31
N CYS A 288 9.29 7.59 11.48
CA CYS A 288 8.49 6.36 11.53
C CYS A 288 7.70 6.20 12.83
N LEU A 289 8.15 6.80 13.93
CA LEU A 289 7.50 6.72 15.24
C LEU A 289 6.57 7.92 15.48
N THR A 290 5.82 8.32 14.45
CA THR A 290 4.75 9.31 14.54
C THR A 290 3.41 8.67 14.25
N LEU A 291 2.36 9.09 14.97
CA LEU A 291 1.03 8.51 14.87
C LEU A 291 0.16 9.31 13.90
N ASP A 292 -0.52 8.60 12.99
CA ASP A 292 -1.66 9.11 12.20
C ASP A 292 -1.40 10.43 11.45
N THR A 293 -0.17 10.63 10.95
CA THR A 293 0.21 11.78 10.13
C THR A 293 -0.25 11.68 8.67
N ALA A 294 -0.74 10.52 8.25
CA ALA A 294 -1.23 10.25 6.90
C ALA A 294 -2.60 9.53 6.91
N SER A 295 -3.51 9.96 6.04
CA SER A 295 -4.82 9.33 5.84
C SER A 295 -4.86 8.34 4.67
N VAL A 296 -3.78 8.25 3.89
CA VAL A 296 -3.70 7.30 2.76
C VAL A 296 -3.50 5.88 3.27
N VAL A 297 -4.21 4.94 2.66
CA VAL A 297 -3.96 3.51 2.82
C VAL A 297 -3.40 2.97 1.51
N PRO A 298 -2.10 2.61 1.45
CA PRO A 298 -1.56 1.90 0.30
C PRO A 298 -2.24 0.53 0.15
N VAL A 299 -2.72 0.22 -1.05
CA VAL A 299 -3.40 -1.04 -1.37
C VAL A 299 -2.67 -1.72 -2.52
N TYR A 300 -2.34 -3.00 -2.34
CA TYR A 300 -1.79 -3.82 -3.42
C TYR A 300 -2.90 -4.30 -4.36
N ARG A 301 -2.68 -4.11 -5.66
CA ARG A 301 -3.59 -4.41 -6.75
C ARG A 301 -2.99 -5.50 -7.62
N ALA A 302 -3.55 -6.70 -7.51
CA ALA A 302 -3.05 -7.89 -8.21
C ALA A 302 -3.19 -7.79 -9.74
N ASP A 303 -4.18 -7.04 -10.23
CA ASP A 303 -4.43 -6.80 -11.66
C ASP A 303 -3.30 -6.03 -12.34
N VAL A 304 -2.56 -5.21 -11.58
CA VAL A 304 -1.46 -4.38 -12.10
C VAL A 304 -0.12 -4.65 -11.44
N ASP A 305 -0.06 -5.60 -10.49
CA ASP A 305 1.10 -5.96 -9.68
C ASP A 305 1.77 -4.74 -9.01
N LYS A 306 0.96 -3.84 -8.46
CA LYS A 306 1.41 -2.56 -7.87
C LYS A 306 0.69 -2.24 -6.57
N VAL A 307 1.37 -1.51 -5.69
CA VAL A 307 0.74 -0.81 -4.57
C VAL A 307 0.37 0.59 -5.04
N VAL A 308 -0.89 0.99 -4.84
CA VAL A 308 -1.41 2.30 -5.20
C VAL A 308 -2.09 2.93 -3.99
N ALA A 309 -2.37 4.24 -4.04
CA ALA A 309 -3.21 4.86 -3.02
C ALA A 309 -4.63 4.27 -3.08
N GLY A 310 -5.08 3.64 -1.99
CA GLY A 310 -6.46 3.24 -1.81
C GLY A 310 -7.36 4.47 -1.69
N ARG A 311 -8.57 4.40 -2.26
CA ARG A 311 -9.61 5.36 -1.94
C ARG A 311 -10.20 4.96 -0.60
N GLY A 312 -10.12 5.86 0.39
CA GLY A 312 -10.86 5.75 1.65
C GLY A 312 -12.35 5.96 1.44
#